data_AF-A0A1Y4FZH0-F1
#
_entry.id   AF-A0A1Y4FZH0-F1
#
_cell.length_a   1.000
_cell.length_b   1.000
_cell.length_c   1.000
_cell.angle_alpha   90.00
_cell.angle_beta   90.00
_cell.angle_gamma   90.00
#
_symmetry.space_group_name_H-M   'P 1'
#
loop_
_entity.id
_entity.type
_entity.pdbx_description
1 polymer ?
#
loop_
_entity_poly.entity_id
_entity_poly.type
_entity_poly.pdbx_seq_one_letter_code
_entity_poly.pdbx_strand_id
1 'polypeptide(L)' 'MNWLKESNRTKHLVYAIPCAFLLTILFVAGLAAGMEFKDRAYGGKWDWLDLIATLLGGLVGQILQALVIYLIWKGGV' A
#
# COMPACT_ATOMS: atom_id res chain seq x y z
N MET A 1 20.50 -8.26 -7.51
CA MET A 1 20.05 -7.13 -6.68
C MET A 1 18.60 -7.34 -6.30
N ASN A 2 18.31 -7.48 -5.00
CA ASN A 2 16.93 -7.56 -4.49
C ASN A 2 16.48 -6.16 -4.09
N TRP A 3 16.13 -5.32 -5.07
CA TRP A 3 15.71 -3.93 -4.86
C TRP A 3 14.57 -3.79 -3.82
N LEU A 4 13.70 -4.81 -3.71
CA LEU A 4 12.63 -4.88 -2.71
C LEU A 4 13.11 -5.10 -1.25
N LYS A 5 14.36 -5.54 -1.04
CA LYS A 5 14.94 -5.76 0.30
C LYS A 5 15.86 -4.63 0.76
N GLU A 6 16.23 -3.72 -0.13
CA GLU A 6 17.29 -2.73 0.12
C GLU A 6 16.84 -1.53 0.99
N SER A 7 15.53 -1.34 1.22
CA SER A 7 15.00 -0.21 2.01
C SER A 7 13.72 -0.54 2.78
N ASN A 8 13.65 -1.62 3.56
CA ASN A 8 12.42 -2.02 4.28
C ASN A 8 11.12 -2.08 3.42
N ARG A 9 11.21 -2.03 2.08
CA ARG A 9 10.09 -1.91 1.13
C ARG A 9 9.10 -3.05 1.23
N THR A 10 9.57 -4.20 1.67
CA THR A 10 8.70 -5.34 2.01
C THR A 10 7.67 -4.98 3.09
N LYS A 11 8.04 -4.15 4.07
CA LYS A 11 7.10 -3.63 5.08
C LYS A 11 6.10 -2.66 4.46
N HIS A 12 6.56 -1.74 3.61
CA HIS A 12 5.68 -0.81 2.88
C HIS A 12 4.61 -1.56 2.09
N LEU A 13 5.00 -2.64 1.42
CA LEU A 13 4.08 -3.50 0.67
C LEU A 13 3.09 -4.22 1.60
N VAL A 14 3.60 -4.91 2.63
CA VAL A 14 2.75 -5.72 3.52
C VAL A 14 1.79 -4.87 4.37
N TYR A 15 2.22 -3.72 4.87
CA TYR A 15 1.36 -2.84 5.68
C TYR A 15 0.31 -2.10 4.85
N ALA A 16 0.55 -1.87 3.56
CA ALA A 16 -0.42 -1.25 2.67
C ALA A 16 -1.63 -2.16 2.36
N ILE A 17 -1.45 -3.50 2.41
CA ILE A 17 -2.51 -4.47 2.13
C ILE A 17 -3.74 -4.31 3.06
N PRO A 18 -3.61 -4.38 4.41
CA PRO A 18 -4.76 -4.22 5.30
C PRO A 18 -5.37 -2.82 5.21
N CYS A 19 -4.56 -1.78 4.96
CA CYS A 19 -5.05 -0.42 4.77
C CYS A 19 -5.95 -0.30 3.53
N ALA A 20 -5.53 -0.84 2.39
CA ALA A 20 -6.38 -0.85 1.19
C ALA A 20 -7.58 -1.80 1.33
N PHE A 21 -7.42 -2.93 2.03
CA PHE A 21 -8.50 -3.89 2.23
C PHE A 21 -9.68 -3.31 3.02
N LEU A 22 -9.40 -2.55 4.08
CA LEU A 22 -10.42 -1.93 4.93
C LEU A 22 -10.92 -0.59 4.40
N LEU A 23 -10.04 0.17 3.73
CA LEU A 23 -10.36 1.48 3.19
C LEU A 23 -10.36 1.39 1.65
N THR A 24 -9.40 2.07 1.01
CA THR A 24 -9.25 2.10 -0.45
C THR A 24 -7.81 2.39 -0.86
N ILE A 25 -7.51 2.16 -2.14
CA ILE A 25 -6.24 2.56 -2.76
C ILE A 25 -5.95 4.07 -2.65
N LEU A 26 -6.98 4.94 -2.62
CA LEU A 26 -6.78 6.39 -2.47
C LEU A 26 -6.23 6.74 -1.09
N PHE A 27 -6.70 6.05 -0.05
CA PHE A 27 -6.15 6.20 1.29
C PHE A 27 -4.69 5.75 1.33
N VAL A 28 -4.35 4.63 0.70
CA VAL A 28 -2.97 4.14 0.61
C VAL A 28 -2.07 5.10 -0.16
N ALA A 29 -2.57 5.76 -1.21
CA ALA A 29 -1.82 6.79 -1.94
C ALA A 29 -1.50 7.99 -1.03
N GLY A 30 -2.47 8.45 -0.23
CA GLY A 30 -2.26 9.50 0.77
C GLY A 30 -1.29 9.08 1.87
N LEU A 31 -1.40 7.83 2.35
CA LEU A 31 -0.49 7.25 3.34
C LEU A 31 0.95 7.17 2.81
N ALA A 32 1.14 6.73 1.57
CA ALA A 32 2.44 6.66 0.91
C ALA A 32 3.06 8.06 0.77
N ALA A 33 2.30 9.04 0.27
CA ALA A 33 2.75 10.42 0.16
C ALA A 33 3.05 11.04 1.53
N GLY A 34 2.27 10.72 2.56
CA GLY A 34 2.48 11.20 3.93
C GLY A 34 3.74 10.64 4.58
N MET A 35 4.05 9.36 4.36
CA MET A 35 5.29 8.74 4.85
C MET A 35 6.52 9.37 4.20
N GLU A 36 6.51 9.56 2.88
CA GLU A 36 7.60 10.22 2.16
C GLU A 36 7.74 11.70 2.51
N PHE A 37 6.62 12.40 2.73
CA PHE A 37 6.62 13.78 3.18
C PHE A 37 7.25 13.91 4.57
N LYS A 38 6.87 13.02 5.50
CA LYS A 38 7.46 12.93 6.83
C LYS A 38 8.96 12.69 6.72
N ASP A 39 9.40 11.71 5.94
CA ASP A 39 10.83 11.40 5.81
C ASP A 39 11.61 12.59 5.25
N ARG A 40 11.06 13.31 4.27
CA ARG A 40 11.64 14.58 3.78
C ARG A 40 11.69 15.69 4.84
N ALA A 41 10.66 15.81 5.68
CA ALA A 41 10.62 16.80 6.75
C ALA A 41 11.68 16.55 7.85
N TYR A 42 12.05 15.29 8.08
CA TYR A 42 13.12 14.91 9.02
C TYR A 42 14.53 14.85 8.37
N GLY A 43 14.70 15.42 7.16
CA GLY A 43 15.99 15.48 6.47
C GLY A 43 16.34 14.22 5.65
N GLY A 44 15.40 13.29 5.52
CA GLY A 44 15.50 12.14 4.61
C GLY A 44 15.31 12.53 3.14
N LYS A 45 15.61 11.60 2.25
CA LYS A 45 15.41 11.75 0.81
C LYS A 45 14.05 11.18 0.43
N TRP A 46 13.37 11.86 -0.49
CA TRP A 46 12.15 11.34 -1.09
C TRP A 46 12.46 10.12 -1.96
N ASP A 47 11.85 8.98 -1.66
CA ASP A 47 12.01 7.73 -2.40
C ASP A 47 10.73 7.35 -3.15
N TRP A 48 10.76 7.57 -4.46
CA TRP A 48 9.67 7.18 -5.37
C TRP A 48 9.43 5.66 -5.38
N LEU A 49 10.46 4.87 -5.07
CA LEU A 49 10.38 3.41 -5.04
C LEU A 49 9.58 2.93 -3.83
N ASP A 50 9.67 3.63 -2.70
CA ASP A 50 8.91 3.33 -1.48
C ASP A 50 7.44 3.71 -1.67
N LEU A 51 7.17 4.81 -2.38
CA LEU A 51 5.82 5.20 -2.80
C LEU A 51 5.19 4.14 -3.73
N ILE A 52 5.90 3.70 -4.76
CA ILE A 52 5.43 2.66 -5.69
C ILE A 52 5.22 1.33 -4.96
N ALA A 53 6.13 0.92 -4.07
CA ALA A 53 5.99 -0.30 -3.29
C ALA A 53 4.74 -0.29 -2.39
N THR A 54 4.46 0.87 -1.78
CA THR A 54 3.26 1.08 -0.95
C THR A 54 1.99 1.01 -1.82
N LEU A 55 1.97 1.66 -2.99
CA LEU A 55 0.84 1.58 -3.92
C LEU A 55 0.59 0.17 -4.46
N LEU A 56 1.65 -0.60 -4.75
CA LEU A 56 1.53 -2.00 -5.18
C LEU A 56 0.93 -2.87 -4.07
N GLY A 57 1.35 -2.68 -2.82
CA GLY A 57 0.73 -3.35 -1.67
C GLY A 57 -0.75 -2.97 -1.51
N GLY A 58 -1.07 -1.69 -1.72
CA GLY A 58 -2.46 -1.22 -1.75
C GLY A 58 -3.29 -1.85 -2.86
N LEU A 59 -2.72 -2.02 -4.06
CA LEU A 59 -3.41 -2.66 -5.18
C LEU A 59 -3.79 -4.11 -4.85
N VAL A 60 -2.87 -4.85 -4.23
CA VAL A 60 -3.15 -6.21 -3.74
C VAL A 60 -4.27 -6.21 -2.70
N GLY A 61 -4.24 -5.29 -1.74
CA GLY A 61 -5.33 -5.13 -0.75
C GLY A 61 -6.68 -4.80 -1.38
N GLN A 62 -6.70 -3.94 -2.40
CA GLN A 62 -7.93 -3.57 -3.13
C GLN A 62 -8.50 -4.75 -3.93
N ILE A 63 -7.64 -5.57 -4.55
CA ILE A 63 -8.06 -6.79 -5.25
C ILE A 63 -8.70 -7.77 -4.25
N LEU A 64 -8.08 -7.96 -3.07
CA LEU A 64 -8.64 -8.82 -2.02
C LEU A 64 -9.98 -8.29 -1.51
N GLN A 65 -10.12 -6.99 -1.32
CA GLN A 65 -11.39 -6.35 -0.92
C GLN A 65 -12.48 -6.62 -1.96
N ALA A 66 -12.18 -6.37 -3.24
CA ALA A 66 -13.10 -6.61 -4.35
C ALA A 66 -13.49 -8.09 -4.46
N LEU A 67 -12.55 -9.01 -4.24
CA LEU A 67 -12.81 -10.44 -4.25
C LEU A 67 -13.75 -10.84 -3.11
N VAL A 68 -13.54 -10.34 -1.89
CA VAL A 68 -14.43 -10.58 -0.75
C VAL A 68 -15.84 -10.03 -1.03
N ILE A 69 -15.94 -8.79 -1.51
CA ILE A 69 -17.23 -8.18 -1.88
C ILE A 69 -17.91 -9.00 -2.97
N TYR A 70 -17.17 -9.45 -3.98
CA TYR A 70 -17.70 -10.30 -5.05
C TYR A 70 -18.21 -11.65 -4.52
N LEU A 71 -17.49 -12.29 -3.60
CA LEU A 71 -17.92 -13.54 -2.98
C LEU A 71 -19.17 -13.35 -2.12
N ILE A 72 -19.29 -12.25 -1.38
CA ILE A 72 -20.50 -11.91 -0.62
C ILE A 72 -21.67 -11.71 -1.58
N TRP A 73 -21.48 -10.92 -2.64
CA TRP A 73 -22.52 -10.65 -3.64
C TRP A 73 -22.97 -11.92 -4.38
N LYS A 74 -22.02 -12.77 -4.82
CA LYS A 74 -22.32 -14.04 -5.49
C LYS A 74 -22.90 -15.09 -4.52
N GLY A 75 -22.50 -15.03 -3.25
CA GLY A 75 -22.91 -15.95 -2.20
C GLY A 75 -24.35 -15.76 -1.71
N GLY A 76 -25.03 -14.67 -2.11
CA GLY A 76 -26.44 -14.45 -1.80
C GLY A 76 -26.71 -14.35 -0.31
N VAL A 77 -26.08 -13.39 0.36
CA VAL A 77 -26.59 -12.85 1.62
C VAL A 77 -27.68 -11.83 1.31
#